data_AF-A0A2P4Y4I4-F1
#
_entry.id   AF-A0A2P4Y4I4-F1
#
_cell.length_a   1.000
_cell.length_b   1.000
_cell.length_c   1.000
_cell.angle_alpha   90.00
_cell.angle_beta   90.00
_cell.angle_gamma   90.00
#
_symmetry.space_group_name_H-M   'P 1'
#
loop_
_entity.id
_entity.type
_entity.pdbx_description
1 polymer ?
#
loop_
_entity_poly.entity_id
_entity_poly.type
_entity_poly.pdbx_seq_one_letter_code
_entity_poly.pdbx_strand_id
1 'polypeptide(L)'
;MGNEPSKQRRQSERQTHAGPRPIAGRSDALTQMIPDQFTSLPQVTQELRRSGLESCNLIIGIDCTKSNEWSGKRTFGGRCLHEIDDPSVRNPYEDVIETIGRTLQDF
;
A
#
# COMPACT_ATOMS: atom_id res chain seq x y z
N MET A 1 6.91 -23.72 62.69
CA MET A 1 6.09 -24.35 61.63
C MET A 1 5.19 -23.28 61.03
N GLY A 2 5.63 -22.66 59.94
CA GLY A 2 4.86 -21.66 59.20
C GLY A 2 5.13 -21.91 57.72
N ASN A 3 4.20 -22.59 57.06
CA ASN A 3 4.34 -23.04 55.68
C ASN A 3 4.02 -21.88 54.72
N GLU A 4 4.95 -21.61 53.80
CA GLU A 4 4.77 -20.78 52.61
C GLU A 4 3.74 -21.44 51.65
N PRO A 5 2.71 -20.71 51.17
CA PRO A 5 1.91 -21.19 50.06
C PRO A 5 2.49 -20.69 48.73
N SER A 6 3.14 -21.60 48.00
CA SER A 6 3.50 -21.45 46.58
C SER A 6 2.25 -21.18 45.73
N LYS A 7 2.09 -19.95 45.25
CA LYS A 7 1.05 -19.59 44.27
C LYS A 7 1.51 -19.99 42.86
N GLN A 8 1.15 -21.20 42.42
CA GLN A 8 1.24 -21.57 41.01
C GLN A 8 0.18 -20.82 40.21
N ARG A 9 0.62 -19.78 39.50
CA ARG A 9 -0.19 -18.98 38.58
C ARG A 9 -0.35 -19.80 37.28
N ARG A 10 -1.51 -20.43 37.08
CA ARG A 10 -1.87 -21.04 35.78
C ARG A 10 -2.01 -19.92 34.74
N GLN A 11 -1.01 -19.73 33.90
CA GLN A 11 -1.18 -18.98 32.65
C GLN A 11 -1.99 -19.84 31.68
N SER A 12 -3.25 -19.47 31.47
CA SER A 12 -4.00 -19.90 30.29
C SER A 12 -3.75 -18.83 29.23
N GLU A 13 -2.80 -19.09 28.33
CA GLU A 13 -2.62 -18.29 27.13
C GLU A 13 -3.78 -18.59 26.18
N ARG A 14 -4.68 -17.61 25.97
CA ARG A 14 -5.63 -17.64 24.86
C ARG A 14 -4.86 -17.32 23.59
N GLN A 15 -4.56 -18.34 22.79
CA GLN A 15 -4.15 -18.15 21.40
C GLN A 15 -5.36 -17.69 20.59
N THR A 16 -5.41 -16.40 20.26
CA THR A 16 -6.32 -15.88 19.25
C THR A 16 -5.69 -16.08 17.88
N HIS A 17 -6.09 -17.13 17.17
CA HIS A 17 -5.75 -17.32 15.75
C HIS A 17 -6.54 -16.33 14.88
N ALA A 18 -6.08 -15.08 14.82
CA ALA A 18 -6.54 -14.09 13.84
C ALA A 18 -5.47 -13.92 12.77
N GLY A 19 -5.28 -14.96 11.96
CA GLY A 19 -4.44 -14.92 10.76
C GLY A 19 -5.18 -15.61 9.61
N PRO A 20 -5.02 -15.15 8.36
CA PRO A 20 -5.58 -15.84 7.19
C PRO A 20 -5.09 -17.30 7.19
N ARG A 21 -6.02 -18.26 7.16
CA ARG A 21 -5.66 -19.67 7.04
C ARG A 21 -5.06 -19.88 5.65
N PRO A 22 -3.85 -20.46 5.53
CA PRO A 22 -3.26 -20.74 4.22
C PRO A 22 -4.19 -21.70 3.45
N ILE A 23 -4.54 -21.31 2.23
CA ILE A 23 -5.33 -22.15 1.32
C ILE A 23 -4.41 -23.27 0.85
N ALA A 24 -4.67 -24.50 1.31
CA ALA A 24 -3.90 -25.67 0.90
C ALA A 24 -3.93 -25.84 -0.63
N GLY A 25 -2.77 -25.85 -1.27
CA GLY A 25 -2.61 -26.08 -2.71
C GLY A 25 -2.30 -24.85 -3.58
N ARG A 26 -2.19 -23.65 -2.99
CA ARG A 26 -1.70 -22.45 -3.73
C ARG A 26 -0.17 -22.45 -3.72
N SER A 27 0.47 -22.41 -4.89
CA SER A 27 1.92 -22.30 -4.98
C SER A 27 2.38 -20.99 -4.33
N ASP A 28 3.42 -21.04 -3.49
CA ASP A 28 3.99 -19.87 -2.82
C ASP A 28 4.32 -18.74 -3.81
N ALA A 29 4.66 -19.10 -5.05
CA ALA A 29 4.96 -18.19 -6.15
C ALA A 29 3.84 -17.17 -6.48
N LEU A 30 2.56 -17.54 -6.34
CA LEU A 30 1.45 -16.62 -6.64
C LEU A 30 1.20 -15.60 -5.52
N THR A 31 1.83 -15.78 -4.37
CA THR A 31 1.72 -14.91 -3.20
C THR A 31 3.05 -14.26 -2.83
N GLN A 32 4.09 -14.48 -3.64
CA GLN A 32 5.39 -13.84 -3.42
C GLN A 32 5.30 -12.34 -3.69
N MET A 33 5.96 -11.59 -2.81
CA MET A 33 6.14 -10.15 -2.98
C MET A 33 6.97 -9.89 -4.24
N ILE A 34 6.50 -9.00 -5.10
CA ILE A 34 7.29 -8.49 -6.22
C ILE A 34 8.32 -7.52 -5.61
N PRO A 35 9.64 -7.75 -5.79
CA PRO A 35 10.66 -6.86 -5.24
C PRO A 35 10.77 -5.57 -6.05
N ASP A 36 11.26 -4.51 -5.43
CA ASP A 36 11.58 -3.26 -6.14
C ASP A 36 12.82 -3.47 -7.03
N GLN A 37 12.64 -3.32 -8.35
CA GLN A 37 13.69 -3.54 -9.35
C GLN A 37 14.12 -2.27 -10.08
N PHE A 38 13.37 -1.17 -9.93
CA PHE A 38 13.57 0.06 -10.69
C PHE A 38 13.70 1.26 -9.76
N THR A 39 14.55 2.21 -10.13
CA THR A 39 14.80 3.43 -9.35
C THR A 39 14.32 4.70 -10.05
N SER A 40 13.74 4.58 -11.26
CA SER A 40 13.25 5.72 -12.03
C SER A 40 12.14 5.32 -13.02
N LEU A 41 11.27 6.28 -13.35
CA LEU A 41 10.18 6.06 -14.33
C LEU A 41 10.67 5.63 -15.72
N PRO A 42 11.76 6.20 -16.28
CA PRO A 42 12.26 5.74 -17.59
C PRO A 42 12.65 4.26 -17.62
N GLN A 43 13.18 3.71 -16.51
CA GLN A 43 13.48 2.28 -16.41
C GLN A 43 12.20 1.44 -16.47
N VAL A 44 11.14 1.88 -15.76
CA VAL A 44 9.82 1.22 -15.79
C VAL A 44 9.23 1.24 -17.19
N THR A 45 9.17 2.41 -17.84
CA THR A 45 8.64 2.55 -19.21
C THR A 45 9.43 1.69 -20.21
N GLN A 46 10.76 1.64 -20.09
CA GLN A 46 11.59 0.79 -20.95
C GLN A 46 11.29 -0.70 -20.74
N GLU A 47 11.11 -1.14 -19.50
CA GLU A 47 10.84 -2.56 -19.21
C GLU A 47 9.43 -2.97 -19.63
N LEU A 48 8.45 -2.07 -19.53
CA LEU A 48 7.10 -2.28 -20.08
C LEU A 48 7.15 -2.50 -21.61
N ARG A 49 7.92 -1.68 -22.34
CA ARG A 49 8.17 -1.89 -23.79
C ARG A 49 8.81 -3.25 -24.06
N ARG A 50 9.87 -3.60 -23.32
CA ARG A 50 10.58 -4.89 -23.48
C ARG A 50 9.71 -6.10 -23.18
N SER A 51 8.79 -5.96 -22.24
CA SER A 51 7.80 -6.98 -21.87
C SER A 51 6.67 -7.12 -22.90
N GLY A 52 6.65 -6.28 -23.95
CA GLY A 52 5.67 -6.36 -25.04
C GLY A 52 4.41 -5.55 -24.81
N LEU A 53 4.42 -4.55 -23.91
CA LEU A 53 3.30 -3.60 -23.84
C LEU A 53 3.30 -2.73 -25.11
N GLU A 54 2.28 -2.90 -25.95
CA GLU A 54 2.11 -2.14 -27.18
C GLU A 54 1.09 -1.02 -27.04
N SER A 55 -0.01 -1.27 -26.32
CA SER A 55 -1.04 -0.28 -25.98
C SER A 55 -1.74 -0.64 -24.68
N CYS A 56 -2.28 0.36 -23.99
CA CYS A 56 -3.10 0.14 -22.80
C CYS A 56 -4.27 1.12 -22.71
N ASN A 57 -5.35 0.68 -22.07
CA ASN A 57 -6.44 1.56 -21.64
C ASN A 57 -6.34 1.72 -20.12
N LEU A 58 -6.70 2.90 -19.63
CA LEU A 58 -6.57 3.26 -18.22
C LEU A 58 -7.95 3.51 -17.59
N ILE A 59 -8.20 2.87 -16.45
CA ILE A 59 -9.35 3.15 -15.58
C ILE A 59 -8.78 3.64 -14.25
N ILE A 60 -9.26 4.78 -13.75
CA ILE A 60 -8.85 5.37 -12.48
C ILE A 60 -10.05 5.42 -11.54
N GLY A 61 -9.91 4.80 -10.36
CA GLY A 61 -10.85 4.94 -9.25
C GLY A 61 -10.26 5.86 -8.20
N ILE A 62 -10.95 6.94 -7.88
CA ILE A 62 -10.52 7.90 -6.84
C ILE A 62 -11.35 7.65 -5.57
N ASP A 63 -10.65 7.50 -4.45
CA ASP A 63 -11.29 7.44 -3.14
C ASP A 63 -11.71 8.85 -2.69
N CYS A 64 -13.00 9.16 -2.87
CA CYS A 64 -13.61 10.42 -2.41
C CYS A 64 -14.28 10.30 -1.03
N THR A 65 -13.80 9.41 -0.16
CA THR A 65 -14.30 9.30 1.21
C THR A 65 -13.82 10.45 2.10
N LYS A 66 -14.61 10.74 3.13
CA LYS A 66 -14.33 11.82 4.09
C LYS A 66 -13.00 11.66 4.83
N SER A 67 -12.48 10.44 4.97
CA SER A 67 -11.21 10.19 5.68
C SER A 67 -10.01 10.93 5.11
N ASN A 68 -10.07 11.35 3.85
CA ASN A 68 -9.04 12.16 3.22
C ASN A 68 -8.87 13.54 3.87
N GLU A 69 -9.86 14.06 4.61
CA GLU A 69 -9.74 15.31 5.36
C GLU A 69 -8.65 15.25 6.44
N TRP A 70 -8.41 14.10 7.06
CA TRP A 70 -7.47 13.97 8.19
C TRP A 70 -6.29 13.03 7.93
N SER A 71 -6.32 12.21 6.88
CA SER A 71 -5.23 11.27 6.56
C SER A 71 -3.92 12.00 6.20
N GLY A 72 -3.99 13.23 5.70
CA GLY A 72 -2.80 14.06 5.42
C GLY A 72 -2.13 14.68 6.64
N LYS A 73 -2.60 14.37 7.87
CA LYS A 73 -2.09 14.97 9.11
C LYS A 73 -0.56 14.92 9.27
N ARG A 74 0.06 13.81 8.83
CA ARG A 74 1.51 13.61 8.96
C ARG A 74 2.26 13.72 7.64
N THR A 75 1.60 13.44 6.52
CA THR A 75 2.23 13.25 5.20
C THR A 75 2.02 14.43 4.26
N PHE A 76 1.01 15.26 4.52
CA PHE A 76 0.65 16.40 3.68
C PHE A 76 0.47 17.68 4.51
N GLY A 77 1.32 17.87 5.52
CA GLY A 77 1.37 19.12 6.29
C GLY A 77 0.09 19.45 7.08
N GLY A 78 -0.71 18.45 7.45
CA GLY A 78 -1.98 18.70 8.14
C GLY A 78 -3.19 18.85 7.22
N ARG A 79 -3.00 18.88 5.91
CA ARG A 79 -4.01 19.20 4.90
C ARG A 79 -4.87 18.00 4.48
N CYS A 80 -5.99 18.31 3.83
CA CYS A 80 -6.81 17.33 3.14
C CYS A 80 -6.03 16.73 1.96
N LEU A 81 -6.13 15.42 1.74
CA LEU A 81 -5.48 14.77 0.60
C LEU A 81 -6.10 15.18 -0.76
N HIS A 82 -7.28 15.81 -0.77
CA HIS A 82 -7.95 16.37 -1.94
C HIS A 82 -7.89 17.91 -2.01
N GLU A 83 -6.95 18.55 -1.31
CA GLU A 83 -6.84 20.01 -1.35
C GLU A 83 -6.44 20.51 -2.75
N ILE A 84 -7.16 21.52 -3.25
CA ILE A 84 -6.96 22.15 -4.58
C ILE A 84 -6.93 23.68 -4.53
N ASP A 85 -7.03 24.27 -3.34
CA ASP A 85 -7.16 25.73 -3.17
C ASP A 85 -5.83 26.47 -3.41
N ASP A 86 -4.69 25.81 -3.17
CA ASP A 86 -3.35 26.36 -3.43
C ASP A 86 -2.77 25.75 -4.72
N PRO A 87 -2.75 26.49 -5.84
CA PRO A 87 -2.22 25.99 -7.12
C PRO A 87 -0.70 25.76 -7.10
N SER A 88 0.02 26.21 -6.06
CA SER A 88 1.46 25.95 -5.91
C SER A 88 1.76 24.59 -5.25
N VAL A 89 0.74 23.91 -4.71
CA VAL A 89 0.87 22.65 -4.00
C VAL A 89 0.07 21.58 -4.75
N ARG A 90 0.75 20.51 -5.18
CA ARG A 90 0.06 19.32 -5.68
C ARG A 90 -0.33 18.41 -4.52
N ASN A 91 -1.55 17.91 -4.56
CA ASN A 91 -1.98 16.90 -3.61
C ASN A 91 -1.52 15.49 -4.03
N PRO A 92 -1.49 14.52 -3.10
CA PRO A 92 -0.97 13.19 -3.42
C PRO A 92 -1.72 12.45 -4.53
N TYR A 93 -3.03 12.72 -4.72
CA TYR A 93 -3.77 12.12 -5.84
C TYR A 93 -3.28 12.70 -7.18
N GLU A 94 -3.07 14.01 -7.26
CA GLU A 94 -2.52 14.65 -8.46
C GLU A 94 -1.12 14.12 -8.81
N ASP A 95 -0.25 13.94 -7.80
CA ASP A 95 1.10 13.39 -8.00
C ASP A 95 1.08 11.95 -8.53
N VAL A 96 0.18 11.11 -8.00
CA VAL A 96 0.01 9.73 -8.47
C VAL A 96 -0.52 9.71 -9.89
N ILE A 97 -1.53 10.51 -10.20
CA ILE A 97 -2.13 10.57 -11.54
C ILE A 97 -1.09 11.04 -12.57
N GLU A 98 -0.28 12.06 -12.25
CA GLU A 98 0.81 12.49 -13.13
C GLU A 98 1.88 11.41 -13.30
N THR A 99 2.26 10.74 -12.22
CA THR A 99 3.27 9.68 -12.27
C THR A 99 2.81 8.53 -13.18
N ILE A 100 1.56 8.08 -13.04
CA ILE A 100 0.94 7.07 -13.90
C ILE A 100 0.90 7.57 -15.35
N GLY A 101 0.44 8.82 -15.58
CA GLY A 101 0.36 9.42 -16.91
C GLY A 101 1.72 9.47 -17.60
N ARG A 102 2.76 9.99 -16.93
CA ARG A 102 4.12 10.05 -17.47
C ARG A 102 4.70 8.66 -17.78
N THR A 103 4.32 7.65 -17.02
CA THR A 103 4.80 6.27 -17.22
C THR A 103 4.16 5.61 -18.44
N LEU A 104 2.86 5.86 -18.66
CA LEU A 104 2.05 5.16 -19.65
C LEU A 104 1.77 5.95 -20.93
N GLN A 105 2.05 7.26 -21.00
CA GLN A 105 1.74 8.12 -22.15
C GLN A 105 2.33 7.65 -23.50
N ASP A 106 3.35 6.80 -23.48
CA ASP A 106 4.03 6.30 -24.67
C ASP A 106 3.41 5.02 -25.26
N PHE A 107 2.28 4.55 -24.71
CA PHE A 107 1.56 3.33 -25.10
C PHE A 107 0.07 3.61 -25.36
#